data_AF-A0A9D5BJD9-F1
#
_entry.id   AF-A0A9D5BJD9-F1
#
_cell.length_a   1.000
_cell.length_b   1.000
_cell.length_c   1.000
_cell.angle_alpha   90.00
_cell.angle_beta   90.00
_cell.angle_gamma   90.00
#
_symmetry.space_group_name_H-M   'P 1'
#
loop_
_entity.id
_entity.type
_entity.pdbx_description
1 polymer ?
#
loop_
_entity_poly.entity_id
_entity_poly.type
_entity_poly.pdbx_seq_one_letter_code
_entity_poly.pdbx_strand_id
1 'polypeptide(L)'
;MSETPPLSQTIDPYKHLHLLRNPDSTITRLLQLPHTSPSSDTTFPITVLTKDITTNQTNKTWVRLFLPNKPLPNNQKLPLIVFFHGSGFILASVGSTMFHDFCVNMVDEIGVFVVSVGYRLAPEHRLPAAYDDAMEALFWIKSMEDEWLRRYVDYSKCYLMGKSAGATIAYHAGIYKIISLLELKIIVIPKSLTIII
;
A
#
# COMPACT_ATOMS: atom_id res chain seq x y z
N MET A 1 -26.93 22.83 41.18
CA MET A 1 -26.02 21.95 40.44
C MET A 1 -26.42 22.03 38.98
N SER A 2 -25.68 22.77 38.16
CA SER A 2 -25.92 22.86 36.72
C SER A 2 -25.07 21.80 36.02
N GLU A 3 -25.71 20.73 35.55
CA GLU A 3 -25.04 19.79 34.65
C GLU A 3 -24.94 20.44 33.27
N THR A 4 -23.71 20.80 32.88
CA THR A 4 -23.36 21.05 31.48
C THR A 4 -23.46 19.72 30.72
N PRO A 5 -24.27 19.62 29.64
CA PRO A 5 -24.27 18.41 28.82
C PRO A 5 -22.89 18.25 28.16
N PRO A 6 -22.38 17.02 27.96
CA PRO A 6 -21.16 16.84 27.22
C PRO A 6 -21.41 17.32 25.80
N LEU A 7 -20.64 18.32 25.37
CA LEU A 7 -20.53 18.70 23.96
C LEU A 7 -20.00 17.48 23.19
N SER A 8 -20.90 16.67 22.65
CA SER A 8 -20.58 15.81 21.51
C SER A 8 -20.28 16.74 20.35
N GLN A 9 -19.05 17.24 20.27
CA GLN A 9 -18.59 17.96 19.10
C GLN A 9 -18.52 16.95 17.97
N THR A 10 -19.57 16.92 17.15
CA THR A 10 -19.55 16.21 15.88
C THR A 10 -18.46 16.83 15.02
N ILE A 11 -17.32 16.14 14.94
CA ILE A 11 -16.18 16.53 14.11
C ILE A 11 -16.62 16.36 12.65
N ASP A 12 -16.56 17.42 11.86
CA ASP A 12 -16.72 17.33 10.40
C ASP A 12 -15.55 16.50 9.84
N PRO A 13 -15.80 15.30 9.29
CA PRO A 13 -14.74 14.42 8.81
C PRO A 13 -13.97 15.00 7.62
N TYR A 14 -14.61 15.81 6.77
CA TYR A 14 -13.93 16.45 5.64
C TYR A 14 -12.92 17.47 6.14
N LYS A 15 -13.35 18.34 7.08
CA LYS A 15 -12.46 19.31 7.71
C LYS A 15 -11.32 18.63 8.48
N HIS A 16 -11.62 17.57 9.24
CA HIS A 16 -10.62 16.83 10.00
C HIS A 16 -9.57 16.15 9.12
N LEU A 17 -9.97 15.66 7.95
CA LEU A 17 -9.08 15.00 6.98
C LEU A 17 -8.50 15.96 5.94
N HIS A 18 -8.74 17.27 6.07
CA HIS A 18 -8.32 18.28 5.10
C HIS A 18 -8.78 17.96 3.67
N LEU A 19 -10.06 17.61 3.55
CA LEU A 19 -10.75 17.35 2.30
C LEU A 19 -11.83 18.42 2.08
N LEU A 20 -12.07 18.76 0.81
CA LEU A 20 -13.29 19.46 0.41
C LEU A 20 -14.20 18.49 -0.32
N ARG A 21 -15.46 18.41 0.09
CA ARG A 21 -16.50 17.71 -0.68
C ARG A 21 -17.01 18.65 -1.76
N ASN A 22 -16.84 18.27 -3.01
CA ASN A 22 -17.32 19.05 -4.15
C ASN A 22 -18.81 18.76 -4.42
N PRO A 23 -19.56 19.67 -5.07
CA PRO A 23 -20.99 19.46 -5.37
C PRO A 23 -21.29 18.23 -6.25
N ASP A 24 -20.33 17.81 -7.08
CA ASP A 24 -20.42 16.66 -7.97
C ASP A 24 -20.07 15.31 -7.30
N SER A 25 -19.99 15.28 -5.96
CA SER A 25 -19.60 14.12 -5.15
C SER A 25 -18.15 13.66 -5.30
N THR A 26 -17.29 14.43 -5.97
CA THR A 26 -15.83 14.25 -5.91
C THR A 26 -15.27 14.89 -4.62
N ILE A 27 -13.98 14.66 -4.36
CA ILE A 27 -13.27 15.31 -3.26
C ILE A 27 -12.05 16.06 -3.79
N THR A 28 -11.74 17.20 -3.18
CA THR A 28 -10.44 17.87 -3.34
C THR A 28 -9.59 17.60 -2.12
N ARG A 29 -8.38 17.06 -2.32
CA ARG A 29 -7.41 16.80 -1.25
C ARG A 29 -6.60 18.07 -1.01
N LEU A 30 -6.86 18.77 0.10
CA LEU A 30 -6.17 20.02 0.43
C LEU A 30 -4.82 19.81 1.11
N LEU A 31 -4.68 18.70 1.83
CA LEU A 31 -3.44 18.37 2.50
C LEU A 31 -2.38 17.90 1.50
N GLN A 32 -1.33 18.69 1.36
CA GLN A 32 -0.09 18.26 0.72
C GLN A 32 0.75 17.53 1.76
N LEU A 33 0.73 16.19 1.71
CA LEU A 33 1.60 15.38 2.54
C LEU A 33 3.05 15.55 2.06
N PRO A 34 4.03 15.69 2.97
CA PRO A 34 5.44 15.65 2.62
C PRO A 34 5.76 14.40 1.79
N HIS A 35 6.62 14.57 0.80
CA HIS A 35 7.00 13.52 -0.14
C HIS A 35 8.53 13.34 -0.12
N THR A 36 8.97 12.09 -0.06
CA THR A 36 10.40 11.73 -0.14
C THR A 36 10.69 11.17 -1.53
N SER A 37 11.70 11.70 -2.21
CA SER A 37 12.16 11.17 -3.51
C SER A 37 12.91 9.84 -3.32
N PRO A 38 12.89 8.92 -4.30
CA PRO A 38 13.70 7.72 -4.23
C PRO A 38 15.19 8.10 -4.36
N SER A 39 16.07 7.29 -3.79
CA SER A 39 17.52 7.45 -3.91
C SER A 39 18.21 6.09 -3.95
N SER A 40 18.92 5.82 -5.04
CA SER A 40 19.76 4.63 -5.23
C SER A 40 21.24 4.96 -5.27
N ASP A 41 21.62 6.20 -4.94
CA ASP A 41 23.00 6.66 -4.95
C ASP A 41 23.70 6.24 -3.66
N THR A 42 24.65 5.30 -3.80
CA THR A 42 25.40 4.74 -2.68
C THR A 42 26.43 5.69 -2.09
N THR A 43 26.66 6.86 -2.71
CA THR A 43 27.56 7.89 -2.18
C THR A 43 26.92 8.73 -1.08
N PHE A 44 25.58 8.75 -1.01
CA PHE A 44 24.88 9.42 0.07
C PHE A 44 24.93 8.62 1.38
N PRO A 45 24.88 9.28 2.55
CA PRO A 45 24.85 8.61 3.85
C PRO A 45 23.43 8.06 4.14
N ILE A 46 22.90 7.22 3.24
CA ILE A 46 21.60 6.55 3.37
C ILE A 46 21.80 5.07 3.70
N THR A 47 20.97 4.57 4.62
CA THR A 47 20.99 3.17 5.07
C THR A 47 20.19 2.24 4.15
N VAL A 48 19.25 2.80 3.39
CA VAL A 48 18.34 2.07 2.51
C VAL A 48 18.28 2.71 1.13
N LEU A 49 18.60 1.94 0.10
CA LEU A 49 18.44 2.34 -1.29
C LEU A 49 16.97 2.19 -1.70
N THR A 50 16.46 3.14 -2.47
CA THR A 50 15.10 3.14 -2.96
C THR A 50 15.01 3.47 -4.44
N LYS A 51 14.04 2.84 -5.13
CA LYS A 51 13.73 3.14 -6.53
C LYS A 51 12.26 2.93 -6.83
N ASP A 52 11.75 3.72 -7.78
CA ASP A 52 10.35 3.70 -8.19
C ASP A 52 10.21 2.99 -9.53
N ILE A 53 9.20 2.13 -9.66
CA ILE A 53 8.89 1.41 -10.89
C ILE A 53 7.40 1.46 -11.16
N THR A 54 7.03 1.96 -12.33
CA THR A 54 5.65 1.89 -12.82
C THR A 54 5.31 0.44 -13.16
N THR A 55 4.26 -0.10 -12.54
CA THR A 55 3.82 -1.49 -12.74
C THR A 55 2.64 -1.58 -13.71
N ASN A 56 1.80 -0.54 -13.79
CA ASN A 56 0.73 -0.44 -14.79
C ASN A 56 0.59 1.00 -15.28
N GLN A 57 0.87 1.20 -16.58
CA GLN A 57 0.82 2.51 -17.21
C GLN A 57 -0.60 3.10 -17.30
N THR A 58 -1.61 2.25 -17.51
CA THR A 58 -3.02 2.65 -17.65
C THR A 58 -3.58 3.11 -16.31
N ASN A 59 -3.36 2.33 -15.25
CA ASN A 59 -3.83 2.65 -13.90
C ASN A 59 -2.92 3.68 -13.19
N LYS A 60 -1.76 3.99 -13.79
CA LYS A 60 -0.71 4.84 -13.22
C LYS A 60 -0.26 4.37 -11.83
N THR A 61 -0.30 3.06 -11.62
CA THR A 61 0.17 2.44 -10.38
C THR A 61 1.64 2.12 -10.51
N TRP A 62 2.33 2.24 -9.38
CA TRP A 62 3.78 2.10 -9.30
C TRP A 62 4.12 1.57 -7.91
N VAL A 63 5.31 1.01 -7.79
CA VAL A 63 5.86 0.52 -6.53
C VAL A 63 7.15 1.24 -6.20
N ARG A 64 7.46 1.35 -4.91
CA ARG A 64 8.81 1.68 -4.45
C ARG A 64 9.46 0.46 -3.85
N LEU A 65 10.65 0.16 -4.33
CA LEU A 65 11.50 -0.89 -3.79
C LEU A 65 12.43 -0.29 -2.74
N PHE A 66 12.65 -1.02 -1.64
CA PHE A 66 13.56 -0.65 -0.57
C PHE A 66 14.54 -1.79 -0.33
N LEU A 67 15.82 -1.49 -0.44
CA LEU A 67 16.93 -2.44 -0.35
C LEU A 67 17.94 -1.94 0.70
N PRO A 68 18.36 -2.75 1.69
CA PRO A 68 19.44 -2.35 2.59
C PRO A 68 20.71 -1.94 1.84
N ASN A 69 21.27 -0.77 2.19
CA ASN A 69 22.55 -0.28 1.68
C ASN A 69 23.72 -0.83 2.51
N LYS A 70 23.75 -2.15 2.71
CA LYS A 70 24.81 -2.83 3.45
C LYS A 70 25.10 -4.20 2.82
N PRO A 71 26.35 -4.71 2.92
CA PRO A 71 26.70 -6.03 2.41
C PRO A 71 25.81 -7.10 3.03
N LEU A 72 25.22 -7.96 2.19
CA LEU A 72 24.46 -9.11 2.66
C LEU A 72 25.44 -10.27 2.96
N PRO A 73 25.36 -10.91 4.15
CA PRO A 73 26.22 -12.04 4.47
C PRO A 73 26.06 -13.17 3.46
N ASN A 74 27.16 -13.77 2.99
CA ASN A 74 27.18 -14.99 2.18
C ASN A 74 26.24 -14.99 0.94
N ASN A 75 26.06 -13.84 0.28
CA ASN A 75 25.10 -13.68 -0.82
C ASN A 75 23.66 -14.11 -0.47
N GLN A 76 23.29 -14.03 0.81
CA GLN A 76 21.98 -14.40 1.28
C GLN A 76 20.93 -13.45 0.71
N LYS A 77 19.85 -14.02 0.18
CA LYS A 77 18.67 -13.26 -0.23
C LYS A 77 17.78 -12.92 0.98
N LEU A 78 17.10 -11.79 0.90
CA LEU A 78 16.30 -11.18 1.95
C LEU A 78 14.85 -11.69 1.89
N PRO A 79 14.19 -11.90 3.04
CA PRO A 79 12.74 -12.02 3.07
C PRO A 79 12.07 -10.80 2.43
N LEU A 80 10.95 -11.03 1.75
CA LEU A 80 10.17 -10.00 1.08
C LEU A 80 8.95 -9.60 1.90
N ILE A 81 8.77 -8.29 2.10
CA ILE A 81 7.52 -7.72 2.57
C ILE A 81 6.88 -6.90 1.45
N VAL A 82 5.67 -7.26 1.05
CA VAL A 82 4.83 -6.46 0.16
C VAL A 82 3.93 -5.60 1.04
N PHE A 83 4.20 -4.29 1.04
CA PHE A 83 3.58 -3.33 1.94
C PHE A 83 2.53 -2.48 1.24
N PHE A 84 1.36 -2.30 1.87
CA PHE A 84 0.30 -1.41 1.44
C PHE A 84 0.11 -0.27 2.45
N HIS A 85 0.26 0.98 2.00
CA HIS A 85 0.11 2.15 2.86
C HIS A 85 -1.33 2.33 3.35
N GLY A 86 -1.53 3.13 4.40
CA GLY A 86 -2.84 3.41 4.97
C GLY A 86 -3.51 4.66 4.41
N SER A 87 -4.34 5.29 5.25
CA SER A 87 -5.03 6.58 4.99
C SER A 87 -6.39 6.45 4.28
N GLY A 88 -7.17 5.45 4.70
CA GLY A 88 -8.61 5.37 4.42
C GLY A 88 -8.98 5.13 2.97
N PHE A 89 -8.07 4.57 2.15
CA PHE A 89 -8.21 4.40 0.70
C PHE A 89 -8.30 5.69 -0.11
N ILE A 90 -8.23 6.85 0.55
CA ILE A 90 -8.53 8.15 -0.06
C ILE A 90 -7.36 9.10 -0.04
N LEU A 91 -6.30 8.84 0.73
CA LEU A 91 -5.18 9.76 0.94
C LEU A 91 -3.83 9.03 0.89
N ALA A 92 -2.76 9.83 0.85
CA ALA A 92 -1.36 9.42 0.81
C ALA A 92 -0.97 8.65 -0.46
N SER A 93 0.31 8.31 -0.53
CA SER A 93 0.95 7.57 -1.61
C SER A 93 2.16 6.82 -1.10
N VAL A 94 2.74 5.97 -1.94
CA VAL A 94 4.02 5.28 -1.68
C VAL A 94 5.16 6.24 -1.32
N GLY A 95 5.19 7.42 -1.95
CA GLY A 95 6.22 8.42 -1.71
C GLY A 95 5.92 9.37 -0.54
N SER A 96 4.78 9.25 0.13
CA SER A 96 4.48 10.05 1.33
C SER A 96 5.53 9.75 2.41
N THR A 97 6.21 10.77 2.92
CA THR A 97 7.37 10.65 3.81
C THR A 97 7.11 9.74 5.01
N MET A 98 5.94 9.86 5.65
CA MET A 98 5.55 9.01 6.79
C MET A 98 5.56 7.49 6.48
N PHE A 99 5.23 7.09 5.25
CA PHE A 99 5.22 5.69 4.83
C PHE A 99 6.56 5.26 4.25
N HIS A 100 7.29 6.18 3.61
CA HIS A 100 8.67 5.97 3.22
C HIS A 100 9.56 5.68 4.43
N ASP A 101 9.54 6.53 5.44
CA ASP A 101 10.35 6.39 6.67
C ASP A 101 9.97 5.11 7.42
N PHE A 102 8.68 4.76 7.46
CA PHE A 102 8.23 3.50 8.02
C PHE A 102 8.84 2.28 7.30
N CYS A 103 8.93 2.31 5.96
CA CYS A 103 9.56 1.25 5.19
C CYS A 103 11.08 1.24 5.38
N VAL A 104 11.74 2.40 5.47
CA VAL A 104 13.18 2.51 5.78
C VAL A 104 13.49 1.88 7.13
N ASN A 105 12.76 2.26 8.18
CA ASN A 105 12.94 1.69 9.52
C ASN A 105 12.74 0.18 9.52
N MET A 106 11.74 -0.33 8.81
CA MET A 106 11.51 -1.76 8.67
C MET A 106 12.69 -2.48 8.00
N VAL A 107 13.24 -1.92 6.93
CA VAL A 107 14.42 -2.50 6.27
C VAL A 107 15.63 -2.51 7.20
N ASP A 108 15.85 -1.43 7.95
CA ASP A 108 17.00 -1.28 8.83
C ASP A 108 16.95 -2.19 10.06
N GLU A 109 15.79 -2.26 10.72
CA GLU A 109 15.62 -2.96 12.00
C GLU A 109 15.57 -4.49 11.84
N ILE A 110 14.88 -5.00 10.82
CA ILE A 110 14.64 -6.44 10.67
C ILE A 110 15.35 -7.08 9.47
N GLY A 111 16.02 -6.29 8.62
CA GLY A 111 16.84 -6.82 7.52
C GLY A 111 16.03 -7.52 6.43
N VAL A 112 15.07 -6.80 5.86
CA VAL A 112 14.15 -7.31 4.83
C VAL A 112 14.24 -6.49 3.54
N PHE A 113 13.71 -7.03 2.45
CA PHE A 113 13.42 -6.28 1.24
C PHE A 113 11.95 -5.84 1.26
N VAL A 114 11.65 -4.57 1.01
CA VAL A 114 10.27 -4.07 1.00
C VAL A 114 9.87 -3.63 -0.41
N VAL A 115 8.68 -4.04 -0.83
CA VAL A 115 7.98 -3.49 -2.00
C VAL A 115 6.75 -2.75 -1.49
N SER A 116 6.78 -1.42 -1.51
CA SER A 116 5.62 -0.59 -1.14
C SER A 116 4.76 -0.33 -2.38
N VAL A 117 3.49 -0.74 -2.34
CA VAL A 117 2.59 -0.75 -3.50
C VAL A 117 1.73 0.50 -3.53
N GLY A 118 1.78 1.19 -4.67
CA GLY A 118 0.91 2.31 -4.99
C GLY A 118 -0.35 1.80 -5.66
N TYR A 119 -1.48 2.09 -5.03
CA TYR A 119 -2.80 1.66 -5.48
C TYR A 119 -3.69 2.87 -5.73
N ARG A 120 -4.71 2.70 -6.57
CA ARG A 120 -5.64 3.77 -6.91
C ARG A 120 -6.50 4.14 -5.70
N LEU A 121 -6.75 5.45 -5.55
CA LEU A 121 -7.51 6.00 -4.44
C LEU A 121 -8.98 6.23 -4.79
N ALA A 122 -9.83 6.08 -3.78
CA ALA A 122 -11.21 6.52 -3.80
C ALA A 122 -11.31 8.04 -3.55
N PRO A 123 -12.41 8.69 -3.97
CA PRO A 123 -13.58 8.14 -4.65
C PRO A 123 -13.43 7.95 -6.16
N GLU A 124 -12.33 8.41 -6.77
CA GLU A 124 -12.09 8.30 -8.22
C GLU A 124 -12.06 6.83 -8.67
N HIS A 125 -11.46 5.97 -7.84
CA HIS A 125 -11.42 4.53 -8.03
C HIS A 125 -11.88 3.84 -6.75
N ARG A 126 -13.20 3.65 -6.63
CA ARG A 126 -13.79 2.94 -5.50
C ARG A 126 -13.33 1.49 -5.48
N LEU A 127 -13.39 0.88 -4.30
CA LEU A 127 -13.19 -0.57 -4.17
C LEU A 127 -14.12 -1.32 -5.13
N PRO A 128 -13.63 -2.38 -5.83
CA PRO A 128 -12.43 -3.15 -5.52
C PRO A 128 -11.11 -2.69 -6.16
N ALA A 129 -11.04 -1.51 -6.80
CA ALA A 129 -9.86 -1.09 -7.58
C ALA A 129 -8.50 -1.26 -6.86
N ALA A 130 -8.41 -0.88 -5.58
CA ALA A 130 -7.17 -1.04 -4.80
C ALA A 130 -6.80 -2.52 -4.54
N TYR A 131 -7.78 -3.43 -4.51
CA TYR A 131 -7.54 -4.87 -4.39
C TYR A 131 -7.04 -5.44 -5.72
N ASP A 132 -7.58 -4.97 -6.84
CA ASP A 132 -7.12 -5.36 -8.17
C ASP A 132 -5.66 -4.91 -8.38
N ASP A 133 -5.34 -3.66 -8.01
CA ASP A 133 -3.97 -3.13 -8.08
C ASP A 133 -2.99 -3.91 -7.20
N ALA A 134 -3.44 -4.39 -6.04
CA ALA A 134 -2.62 -5.24 -5.17
C ALA A 134 -2.31 -6.59 -5.84
N MET A 135 -3.30 -7.20 -6.50
CA MET A 135 -3.08 -8.45 -7.23
C MET A 135 -2.17 -8.23 -8.44
N GLU A 136 -2.37 -7.17 -9.21
CA GLU A 136 -1.48 -6.78 -10.31
C GLU A 136 -0.03 -6.59 -9.83
N ALA A 137 0.17 -5.89 -8.72
CA ALA A 137 1.50 -5.71 -8.13
C ALA A 137 2.12 -7.05 -7.70
N LEU A 138 1.35 -7.98 -7.13
CA LEU A 138 1.84 -9.32 -6.78
C LEU A 138 2.24 -10.14 -8.01
N PHE A 139 1.49 -10.03 -9.11
CA PHE A 139 1.88 -10.67 -10.37
C PHE A 139 3.14 -10.06 -10.96
N TRP A 140 3.27 -8.74 -10.92
CA TRP A 140 4.48 -8.03 -11.35
C TRP A 140 5.70 -8.42 -10.50
N ILE A 141 5.57 -8.49 -9.17
CA ILE A 141 6.65 -8.97 -8.28
C ILE A 141 7.07 -10.39 -8.66
N LYS A 142 6.10 -11.26 -8.98
CA LYS A 142 6.36 -12.65 -9.37
C LYS A 142 7.05 -12.78 -10.73
N SER A 143 6.94 -11.81 -11.64
CA SER A 143 7.62 -11.87 -12.94
C SER A 143 9.14 -11.74 -12.83
N MET A 144 9.63 -11.16 -11.73
CA MET A 144 11.07 -10.99 -11.42
C MET A 144 11.85 -10.25 -12.51
N GLU A 145 11.19 -9.38 -13.28
CA GLU A 145 11.81 -8.60 -14.34
C GLU A 145 12.84 -7.58 -13.81
N ASP A 146 12.61 -7.05 -12.60
CA ASP A 146 13.54 -6.12 -11.96
C ASP A 146 14.79 -6.81 -11.39
N GLU A 147 15.96 -6.20 -11.59
CA GLU A 147 17.24 -6.76 -11.13
C GLU A 147 17.31 -6.92 -9.61
N TRP A 148 16.81 -5.95 -8.83
CA TRP A 148 16.89 -6.02 -7.37
C TRP A 148 16.01 -7.17 -6.85
N LEU A 149 14.81 -7.28 -7.40
CA LEU A 149 13.89 -8.39 -7.12
C LEU A 149 14.52 -9.76 -7.45
N ARG A 150 15.21 -9.88 -8.59
CA ARG A 150 15.85 -11.15 -8.97
C ARG A 150 17.06 -11.49 -8.08
N ARG A 151 17.87 -10.50 -7.75
CA ARG A 151 19.17 -10.67 -7.07
C ARG A 151 19.04 -10.81 -5.56
N TYR A 152 18.20 -9.99 -4.93
CA TYR A 152 18.21 -9.80 -3.48
C TYR A 152 17.03 -10.44 -2.74
N VAL A 153 16.00 -10.94 -3.43
CA VAL A 153 14.77 -11.43 -2.77
C VAL A 153 14.68 -12.96 -2.67
N ASP A 154 14.40 -13.45 -1.45
CA ASP A 154 14.04 -14.83 -1.14
C ASP A 154 12.51 -15.01 -1.20
N TYR A 155 12.02 -15.46 -2.35
CA TYR A 155 10.58 -15.66 -2.58
C TYR A 155 9.97 -16.79 -1.74
N SER A 156 10.77 -17.63 -1.09
CA SER A 156 10.25 -18.62 -0.12
C SER A 156 9.76 -17.97 1.18
N LYS A 157 10.15 -16.71 1.43
CA LYS A 157 9.81 -15.93 2.62
C LYS A 157 9.16 -14.61 2.21
N CYS A 158 7.92 -14.70 1.73
CA CYS A 158 7.14 -13.56 1.29
C CYS A 158 5.97 -13.30 2.26
N TYR A 159 5.83 -12.04 2.68
CA TYR A 159 4.82 -11.59 3.63
C TYR A 159 4.02 -10.43 3.06
N LEU A 160 2.70 -10.45 3.26
CA LEU A 160 1.83 -9.32 2.96
C LEU A 160 1.64 -8.50 4.23
N MET A 161 1.81 -7.18 4.12
CA MET A 161 1.69 -6.26 5.25
C MET A 161 0.94 -5.00 4.81
N GLY A 162 0.23 -4.37 5.73
CA GLY A 162 -0.27 -3.03 5.50
C GLY A 162 -0.67 -2.33 6.78
N LYS A 163 -0.91 -1.02 6.69
CA LYS A 163 -1.33 -0.19 7.81
C LYS A 163 -2.76 0.32 7.59
N SER A 164 -3.65 0.13 8.56
CA SER A 164 -5.05 0.63 8.47
C SER A 164 -5.75 0.12 7.19
N ALA A 165 -6.21 1.00 6.29
CA ALA A 165 -6.76 0.62 4.99
C ALA A 165 -5.86 -0.35 4.20
N GLY A 166 -4.54 -0.15 4.25
CA GLY A 166 -3.58 -1.05 3.63
C GLY A 166 -3.58 -2.46 4.25
N ALA A 167 -3.87 -2.60 5.54
CA ALA A 167 -4.01 -3.92 6.17
C ALA A 167 -5.24 -4.66 5.63
N THR A 168 -6.32 -3.93 5.32
CA THR A 168 -7.48 -4.48 4.64
C THR A 168 -7.12 -4.94 3.23
N ILE A 169 -6.33 -4.17 2.48
CA ILE A 169 -5.82 -4.59 1.15
C ILE A 169 -4.98 -5.87 1.28
N ALA A 170 -4.02 -5.90 2.21
CA ALA A 170 -3.17 -7.06 2.45
C ALA A 170 -3.99 -8.32 2.79
N TYR A 171 -5.00 -8.16 3.65
CA TYR A 171 -5.92 -9.23 4.01
C TYR A 171 -6.67 -9.76 2.79
N HIS A 172 -7.30 -8.89 2.00
CA HIS A 172 -8.05 -9.30 0.80
C HIS A 172 -7.13 -9.95 -0.25
N ALA A 173 -5.94 -9.43 -0.49
CA ALA A 173 -4.96 -10.04 -1.39
C ALA A 173 -4.55 -11.45 -0.92
N GLY A 174 -4.35 -11.64 0.39
CA GLY A 174 -4.08 -12.93 1.00
C GLY A 174 -5.23 -13.94 0.81
N ILE A 175 -6.47 -13.50 1.03
CA ILE A 175 -7.66 -14.34 0.80
C ILE A 175 -7.78 -14.72 -0.68
N TYR A 176 -7.60 -13.78 -1.61
CA TYR A 176 -7.61 -14.09 -3.06
C TYR A 176 -6.56 -15.14 -3.43
N LYS A 177 -5.37 -15.06 -2.83
CA LYS A 177 -4.32 -16.06 -3.05
C LYS A 177 -4.76 -17.46 -2.58
N ILE A 178 -5.38 -17.56 -1.40
CA ILE A 178 -5.90 -18.83 -0.86
C ILE A 178 -7.01 -19.38 -1.75
N ILE A 179 -7.98 -18.55 -2.13
CA ILE A 179 -9.09 -18.95 -3.02
C ILE A 179 -8.55 -19.50 -4.34
N SER A 180 -7.54 -18.83 -4.93
CA SER A 180 -6.88 -19.30 -6.15
C SER A 180 -6.12 -20.63 -5.96
N LEU A 181 -5.56 -20.90 -4.77
CA LEU A 181 -4.89 -22.18 -4.48
C LEU A 181 -5.88 -23.32 -4.22
N LEU A 182 -7.04 -23.01 -3.66
CA LEU A 182 -8.09 -23.98 -3.33
C LEU A 182 -9.13 -24.17 -4.45
N GLU A 183 -8.95 -23.51 -5.60
CA GLU A 183 -9.89 -23.49 -6.73
C GLU A 183 -11.34 -23.14 -6.33
N LEU A 184 -11.51 -22.37 -5.26
CA LEU A 184 -12.82 -22.01 -4.74
C LEU A 184 -13.49 -21.01 -5.69
N LYS A 185 -14.72 -21.33 -6.11
CA LYS A 185 -15.53 -20.42 -6.93
C LYS A 185 -16.36 -19.52 -6.01
N ILE A 186 -16.14 -18.20 -6.10
CA ILE A 186 -16.98 -17.22 -5.41
C ILE A 186 -18.33 -17.16 -6.12
N ILE A 187 -19.41 -17.48 -5.41
CA ILE A 187 -20.77 -17.23 -5.89
C ILE A 187 -21.08 -15.76 -5.64
N VAL A 188 -21.10 -14.96 -6.70
CA VAL A 188 -21.51 -13.56 -6.64
C VAL A 188 -23.02 -13.49 -6.80
N ILE A 189 -23.73 -13.20 -5.72
CA ILE A 189 -25.17 -12.93 -5.79
C ILE A 189 -25.35 -11.49 -6.31
N PRO A 190 -26.02 -11.28 -7.45
CA PRO A 190 -26.25 -9.95 -8.00
C PRO A 190 -27.02 -9.08 -7.00
N LYS A 191 -26.70 -7.78 -6.92
CA LYS A 191 -27.43 -6.82 -6.06
C LYS A 191 -28.94 -6.72 -6.39
N SER A 192 -29.36 -7.15 -7.57
CA SER A 192 -30.78 -7.23 -7.96
C SER A 192 -31.54 -8.37 -7.28
N LEU A 193 -30.85 -9.31 -6.61
CA LEU A 193 -31.49 -10.37 -5.85
C LEU A 193 -31.84 -9.83 -4.45
N THR A 194 -32.98 -9.18 -4.32
CA THR A 194 -33.56 -8.84 -3.01
C THR A 194 -33.97 -10.15 -2.33
N ILE A 195 -33.16 -10.63 -1.40
CA ILE A 195 -33.59 -11.68 -0.47
C ILE A 195 -34.43 -10.96 0.58
N ILE A 196 -35.75 -11.06 0.45
CA ILE A 196 -36.68 -10.77 1.54
C ILE A 196 -36.47 -11.91 2.54
N ILE A 197 -35.82 -11.61 3.67
CA ILE A 197 -35.77 -12.48 4.84
C ILE A 197 -36.90 -12.07 5.77
#